data_AF-A0A392MWP1-F1
#
_entry.id   AF-A0A392MWP1-F1
#
_cell.length_a   1.000
_cell.length_b   1.000
_cell.length_c   1.000
_cell.angle_alpha   90.00
_cell.angle_beta   90.00
_cell.angle_gamma   90.00
#
_symmetry.space_group_name_H-M   'P 1'
#
loop_
_entity.id
_entity.type
_entity.pdbx_description
1 polymer ?
#
loop_
_entity_poly.entity_id
_entity_poly.type
_entity_poly.pdbx_seq_one_letter_code
_entity_poly.pdbx_strand_id
1 'polypeptide(L)'
;RLPFKYLGLPVGANPRLYSTWLPMLETIKRRLRSWGNKYVSLGGRIVLINAVLSAIPIFFLAYMRMPLKVWREVVRIQRNFLWGGLSKKRRICWVKWEDLCKPKKEGGLGIRNLRWVNLSLLDKWRWRLLSDEEEVWKNVILAKYGEGAVGSATLESIMFGNLCSTWWRDVCNLDKEVGWFNQVVCKKVGRENSVNFWKDVWVGNQSLELRFPRLFGMSVQQHKRVENMGMWENGVWRWELRWRRNFFEWEIDLARELEEVLNDPRITTVADRWIWRLNEVDGFSVKSLYTWLDHFMTPRGLLTTLEAVSFSTIWKSAVPSKVSALAWQLFLDRIPTKDNLCRRRIIRFEDASCDICGCGYTAGCYDVIWVANWKWEE
;
A
#
# COMPACT_ATOMS: atom_id res chain seq x y z
N ARG A 1 -28.74 20.53 -6.39
CA ARG A 1 -28.71 20.42 -4.91
C ARG A 1 -27.77 19.28 -4.53
N LEU A 2 -26.82 19.49 -3.62
CA LEU A 2 -25.93 18.44 -3.11
C LEU A 2 -26.59 17.75 -1.88
N PRO A 3 -26.35 16.45 -1.66
CA PRO A 3 -25.60 15.52 -2.53
C PRO A 3 -26.45 15.02 -3.72
N PHE A 4 -25.81 14.70 -4.84
CA PHE A 4 -26.45 14.05 -5.99
C PHE A 4 -25.60 12.88 -6.51
N LYS A 5 -26.18 12.00 -7.33
CA LYS A 5 -25.48 10.83 -7.88
C LYS A 5 -24.97 11.13 -9.28
N TYR A 6 -23.68 10.94 -9.52
CA TYR A 6 -23.05 11.08 -10.84
C TYR A 6 -22.23 9.84 -11.16
N LEU A 7 -22.53 9.18 -12.29
CA LEU A 7 -21.90 7.92 -12.72
C LEU A 7 -21.85 6.81 -11.65
N GLY A 8 -22.74 6.85 -10.66
CA GLY A 8 -22.75 5.89 -9.55
C GLY A 8 -22.16 6.41 -8.23
N LEU A 9 -21.42 7.52 -8.24
CA LEU A 9 -20.81 8.13 -7.06
C LEU A 9 -21.70 9.21 -6.44
N PRO A 10 -21.77 9.28 -5.10
CA PRO A 10 -22.49 10.35 -4.40
C PRO A 10 -21.62 11.62 -4.30
N VAL A 11 -21.81 12.55 -5.23
CA VAL A 11 -21.08 13.82 -5.28
C VAL A 11 -21.58 14.75 -4.18
N GLY A 12 -20.66 15.31 -3.40
CA GLY A 12 -20.94 16.18 -2.25
C GLY A 12 -21.40 15.46 -0.98
N ALA A 13 -21.50 14.12 -1.01
CA ALA A 13 -21.73 13.36 0.21
C ALA A 13 -20.47 13.30 1.07
N ASN A 14 -20.63 13.18 2.38
CA ASN A 14 -19.49 13.05 3.29
C ASN A 14 -18.93 11.61 3.24
N PRO A 15 -17.70 11.39 2.74
CA PRO A 15 -17.11 10.05 2.64
C PRO A 15 -16.78 9.44 4.00
N ARG A 16 -16.79 10.20 5.09
CA ARG A 16 -16.56 9.68 6.44
C ARG A 16 -17.78 8.95 7.01
N LEU A 17 -18.97 9.21 6.48
CA LEU A 17 -20.20 8.59 6.92
C LEU A 17 -20.37 7.20 6.30
N TYR A 18 -20.76 6.24 7.12
CA TYR A 18 -21.05 4.88 6.66
C TYR A 18 -22.16 4.82 5.60
N SER A 19 -23.17 5.70 5.72
CA SER A 19 -24.30 5.78 4.81
C SER A 19 -23.90 6.04 3.35
N THR A 20 -22.85 6.84 3.13
CA THR A 20 -22.30 7.13 1.79
C THR A 20 -21.83 5.87 1.07
N TRP A 21 -21.41 4.84 1.81
CA TRP A 21 -20.86 3.59 1.26
C TRP A 21 -21.89 2.47 1.13
N LEU A 22 -23.10 2.63 1.68
CA LEU A 22 -24.15 1.63 1.61
C LEU A 22 -24.45 1.15 0.17
N PRO A 23 -24.55 2.02 -0.85
CA PRO A 23 -24.83 1.57 -2.22
C PRO A 23 -23.75 0.62 -2.77
N MET A 24 -22.49 0.87 -2.42
CA MET A 24 -21.35 0.01 -2.80
C MET A 24 -21.43 -1.33 -2.07
N LEU A 25 -21.64 -1.31 -0.74
CA LEU A 25 -21.77 -2.52 0.07
C LEU A 25 -22.94 -3.39 -0.37
N GLU A 26 -24.09 -2.80 -0.67
CA GLU A 26 -25.25 -3.53 -1.21
C GLU A 26 -24.98 -4.10 -2.59
N THR A 27 -24.15 -3.46 -3.41
CA THR A 27 -23.73 -4.03 -4.71
C THR A 27 -22.85 -5.26 -4.53
N ILE A 28 -21.91 -5.25 -3.58
CA ILE A 28 -21.11 -6.45 -3.21
C ILE A 28 -22.04 -7.58 -2.75
N LYS A 29 -22.96 -7.28 -1.82
CA LYS A 29 -23.91 -8.28 -1.30
C LYS A 29 -24.83 -8.83 -2.39
N ARG A 30 -25.33 -7.98 -3.29
CA ARG A 30 -26.17 -8.38 -4.42
C ARG A 30 -25.42 -9.32 -5.36
N ARG A 31 -24.15 -9.03 -5.67
CA ARG A 31 -23.30 -9.91 -6.47
C ARG A 31 -23.10 -11.28 -5.81
N LEU A 32 -22.87 -11.32 -4.50
CA LEU A 32 -22.82 -12.58 -3.77
C LEU A 32 -24.12 -13.38 -3.86
N ARG A 33 -25.28 -12.72 -3.71
CA ARG A 33 -26.59 -13.37 -3.84
C ARG A 33 -26.83 -13.92 -5.25
N SER A 34 -26.31 -13.24 -6.28
CA SER A 34 -26.51 -13.64 -7.68
C SER A 34 -25.74 -14.89 -8.10
N TRP A 35 -24.72 -15.31 -7.35
CA TRP A 35 -23.87 -16.42 -7.78
C TRP A 35 -24.48 -17.81 -7.66
N GLY A 36 -25.68 -17.95 -7.06
CA GLY A 36 -26.60 -19.10 -7.19
C GLY A 36 -26.10 -20.45 -6.66
N ASN A 37 -24.89 -20.87 -7.02
CA ASN A 37 -24.26 -22.12 -6.68
C ASN A 37 -23.59 -22.11 -5.31
N LYS A 38 -24.11 -22.97 -4.43
CA LYS A 38 -23.61 -23.19 -3.06
C LYS A 38 -22.17 -23.75 -3.01
N TYR A 39 -21.70 -24.36 -4.11
CA TYR A 39 -20.50 -25.22 -4.14
C TYR A 39 -19.32 -24.66 -4.92
N VAL A 40 -19.05 -23.35 -4.83
CA VAL A 40 -17.79 -22.80 -5.35
C VAL A 40 -16.63 -23.30 -4.48
N SER A 41 -15.60 -23.87 -5.09
CA SER A 41 -14.38 -24.32 -4.40
C SER A 41 -13.64 -23.14 -3.73
N LEU A 42 -12.77 -23.42 -2.76
CA LEU A 42 -11.96 -22.37 -2.13
C LEU A 42 -11.14 -21.59 -3.17
N GLY A 43 -10.51 -22.31 -4.11
CA GLY A 43 -9.82 -21.73 -5.26
C GLY A 43 -10.70 -20.79 -6.09
N GLY A 44 -11.91 -21.22 -6.47
CA GLY A 44 -12.85 -20.39 -7.23
C GLY A 44 -13.29 -19.15 -6.46
N ARG A 45 -13.51 -19.25 -5.14
CA ARG A 45 -13.86 -18.09 -4.30
C ARG A 45 -12.76 -17.04 -4.25
N ILE A 46 -11.50 -17.46 -4.19
CA ILE A 46 -10.34 -16.54 -4.24
C ILE A 46 -10.34 -15.75 -5.55
N VAL A 47 -10.58 -16.45 -6.67
CA VAL A 47 -10.67 -15.81 -8.00
C VAL A 47 -11.82 -14.80 -8.03
N LEU A 48 -13.01 -15.19 -7.57
CA LEU A 48 -14.19 -14.31 -7.52
C LEU A 48 -14.00 -13.09 -6.60
N ILE A 49 -13.31 -13.27 -5.46
CA ILE A 49 -12.96 -12.15 -4.58
C ILE A 49 -12.08 -11.16 -5.34
N ASN A 50 -11.01 -11.63 -5.97
CA ASN A 50 -10.04 -10.76 -6.63
C ASN A 50 -10.58 -10.11 -7.90
N ALA A 51 -11.29 -10.87 -8.74
CA ALA A 51 -11.79 -10.40 -10.02
C ALA A 51 -13.05 -9.53 -9.87
N VAL A 52 -13.91 -9.81 -8.88
CA VAL A 52 -15.22 -9.15 -8.75
C VAL A 52 -15.34 -8.36 -7.46
N LEU A 53 -15.25 -8.99 -6.29
CA LEU A 53 -15.56 -8.31 -5.02
C LEU A 53 -14.58 -7.20 -4.66
N SER A 54 -13.31 -7.38 -5.01
CA SER A 54 -12.25 -6.37 -4.83
C SER A 54 -12.24 -5.32 -5.94
N ALA A 55 -12.92 -5.58 -7.08
CA ALA A 55 -13.03 -4.64 -8.18
C ALA A 55 -14.17 -3.63 -7.99
N ILE A 56 -15.31 -4.07 -7.42
CA ILE A 56 -16.49 -3.22 -7.18
C ILE A 56 -16.16 -1.94 -6.40
N PRO A 57 -15.38 -1.97 -5.30
CA PRO A 57 -15.06 -0.76 -4.55
C PRO A 57 -14.14 0.21 -5.28
N ILE A 58 -13.35 -0.24 -6.26
CA ILE A 58 -12.25 0.55 -6.86
C ILE A 58 -12.74 1.92 -7.33
N PHE A 59 -13.92 2.00 -7.93
CA PHE A 59 -14.49 3.26 -8.39
C PHE A 59 -14.75 4.25 -7.25
N PHE A 60 -15.20 3.78 -6.08
CA PHE A 60 -15.35 4.61 -4.88
C PHE A 60 -13.99 4.97 -4.28
N LEU A 61 -13.08 3.99 -4.23
CA LEU A 61 -11.74 4.15 -3.63
C LEU A 61 -10.83 5.09 -4.43
N ALA A 62 -11.14 5.34 -5.70
CA ALA A 62 -10.40 6.29 -6.52
C ALA A 62 -10.63 7.77 -6.14
N TYR A 63 -11.74 8.07 -5.47
CA TYR A 63 -12.14 9.44 -5.14
C TYR A 63 -12.40 9.68 -3.66
N MET A 64 -12.63 8.65 -2.86
CA MET A 64 -12.99 8.80 -1.45
C MET A 64 -12.07 7.98 -0.56
N ARG A 65 -11.60 8.57 0.54
CA ARG A 65 -10.88 7.84 1.59
C ARG A 65 -11.85 6.97 2.36
N MET A 66 -11.61 5.67 2.34
CA MET A 66 -12.48 4.67 2.96
C MET A 66 -12.32 4.67 4.49
N PRO A 67 -13.42 4.85 5.25
CA PRO A 67 -13.37 4.72 6.70
C PRO A 67 -13.06 3.28 7.12
N LEU A 68 -12.36 3.12 8.25
CA LEU A 68 -12.02 1.80 8.80
C LEU A 68 -13.25 0.91 9.03
N LYS A 69 -14.38 1.51 9.44
CA LYS A 69 -15.65 0.78 9.61
C LYS A 69 -16.12 0.15 8.31
N VAL A 70 -16.07 0.89 7.19
CA VAL A 70 -16.46 0.39 5.86
C VAL A 70 -15.49 -0.69 5.38
N TRP A 71 -14.18 -0.46 5.57
CA TRP A 71 -13.16 -1.47 5.24
C TRP A 71 -13.41 -2.79 5.99
N ARG A 72 -13.64 -2.75 7.31
CA ARG A 72 -13.94 -3.93 8.12
C ARG A 72 -15.19 -4.66 7.61
N GLU A 73 -16.20 -3.93 7.17
CA GLU A 73 -17.41 -4.50 6.59
C GLU A 73 -17.16 -5.23 5.26
N VAL A 74 -16.38 -4.63 4.36
CA VAL A 74 -15.99 -5.29 3.11
C VAL A 74 -15.17 -6.55 3.40
N VAL A 75 -14.18 -6.46 4.29
CA VAL A 75 -13.37 -7.61 4.72
C VAL A 75 -14.24 -8.70 5.35
N ARG A 76 -15.21 -8.33 6.18
CA ARG A 76 -16.16 -9.28 6.78
C ARG A 76 -16.94 -10.03 5.71
N ILE A 77 -17.47 -9.32 4.72
CA ILE A 77 -18.21 -9.91 3.60
C ILE A 77 -17.32 -10.87 2.80
N GLN A 78 -16.12 -10.43 2.41
CA GLN A 78 -15.19 -11.25 1.63
C GLN A 78 -14.69 -12.47 2.41
N ARG A 79 -14.40 -12.32 3.72
CA ARG A 79 -13.96 -13.40 4.60
C ARG A 79 -15.04 -14.44 4.83
N ASN A 80 -16.28 -14.00 5.06
CA ASN A 80 -17.42 -14.90 5.19
C ASN A 80 -17.65 -15.69 3.91
N PHE A 81 -17.54 -15.03 2.75
CA PHE A 81 -17.63 -15.71 1.47
C PHE A 81 -16.48 -16.70 1.24
N LEU A 82 -15.23 -16.32 1.52
CA LEU A 82 -14.06 -17.18 1.32
C LEU A 82 -14.20 -18.51 2.07
N TRP A 83 -14.46 -18.45 3.38
CA TRP A 83 -14.52 -19.65 4.23
C TRP A 83 -15.90 -20.32 4.21
N GLY A 84 -16.97 -19.54 4.33
CA GLY A 84 -18.38 -19.98 4.41
C GLY A 84 -19.04 -20.30 3.07
N GLY A 85 -18.51 -19.77 1.96
CA GLY A 85 -19.17 -19.83 0.66
C GLY A 85 -20.47 -19.02 0.68
N LEU A 86 -21.47 -19.49 -0.06
CA LEU A 86 -22.84 -18.93 -0.01
C LEU A 86 -23.71 -19.59 1.08
N SER A 87 -23.12 -20.43 1.93
CA SER A 87 -23.84 -21.01 3.06
C SER A 87 -24.16 -19.94 4.11
N LYS A 88 -25.35 -20.03 4.71
CA LYS A 88 -25.72 -19.21 5.88
C LYS A 88 -24.97 -19.65 7.15
N LYS A 89 -24.35 -20.85 7.15
CA LYS A 89 -23.58 -21.35 8.30
C LYS A 89 -22.24 -20.63 8.39
N ARG A 90 -21.93 -20.11 9.58
CA ARG A 90 -20.63 -19.53 9.88
C ARG A 90 -19.57 -20.64 9.86
N ARG A 91 -18.47 -20.42 9.14
CA ARG A 91 -17.31 -21.32 9.13
C ARG A 91 -16.11 -20.68 9.82
N ILE A 92 -15.28 -21.51 10.43
CA ILE A 92 -14.06 -21.09 11.11
C ILE A 92 -13.13 -20.43 10.09
N CYS A 93 -12.63 -19.25 10.42
CA CYS A 93 -11.61 -18.56 9.63
C CYS A 93 -10.23 -19.02 10.11
N TRP A 94 -9.53 -19.82 9.31
CA TRP A 94 -8.29 -20.43 9.72
C TRP A 94 -7.08 -19.49 9.63
N VAL A 95 -7.09 -18.54 8.70
CA VAL A 95 -5.95 -17.64 8.47
C VAL A 95 -6.37 -16.19 8.73
N LYS A 96 -5.46 -15.40 9.33
CA LYS A 96 -5.67 -13.95 9.53
C LYS A 96 -5.79 -13.27 8.16
N TRP A 97 -6.53 -12.18 8.08
CA TRP A 97 -6.82 -11.58 6.78
C TRP A 97 -5.62 -10.88 6.17
N GLU A 98 -4.77 -10.32 7.03
CA GLU A 98 -3.50 -9.72 6.67
C GLU A 98 -2.59 -10.77 6.00
N ASP A 99 -2.55 -12.00 6.53
CA ASP A 99 -1.82 -13.11 5.94
C ASP A 99 -2.45 -13.59 4.61
N LEU A 100 -3.78 -13.58 4.50
CA LEU A 100 -4.47 -13.90 3.25
C LEU A 100 -4.15 -12.89 2.12
N CYS A 101 -3.91 -11.63 2.49
CA CYS A 101 -3.59 -10.57 1.53
C CYS A 101 -2.15 -10.67 0.99
N LYS A 102 -1.25 -11.37 1.68
CA LYS A 102 0.13 -11.54 1.24
C LYS A 102 0.19 -12.16 -0.17
N PRO A 103 1.24 -11.86 -0.95
CA PRO A 103 1.49 -12.54 -2.21
C PRO A 103 1.49 -14.07 -2.03
N LYS A 104 1.08 -14.79 -3.08
CA LYS A 104 1.08 -16.27 -3.07
C LYS A 104 2.45 -16.86 -2.76
N LYS A 105 3.52 -16.24 -3.27
CA LYS A 105 4.93 -16.61 -2.99
C LYS A 105 5.32 -16.48 -1.52
N GLU A 106 4.54 -15.77 -0.72
CA GLU A 106 4.79 -15.52 0.70
C GLU A 106 3.77 -16.20 1.62
N GLY A 107 3.12 -17.26 1.12
CA GLY A 107 2.14 -18.03 1.88
C GLY A 107 0.76 -17.39 1.99
N GLY A 108 0.49 -16.27 1.32
CA GLY A 108 -0.85 -15.69 1.22
C GLY A 108 -1.66 -16.23 0.03
N LEU A 109 -2.83 -15.63 -0.20
CA LEU A 109 -3.71 -15.96 -1.34
C LEU A 109 -3.67 -14.90 -2.44
N GLY A 110 -2.91 -13.81 -2.24
CA GLY A 110 -2.87 -12.66 -3.15
C GLY A 110 -4.18 -11.89 -3.20
N ILE A 111 -4.94 -11.87 -2.09
CA ILE A 111 -6.13 -11.03 -1.99
C ILE A 111 -5.69 -9.57 -1.84
N ARG A 112 -6.23 -8.66 -2.65
CA ARG A 112 -5.83 -7.25 -2.57
C ARG A 112 -6.27 -6.61 -1.25
N ASN A 113 -5.33 -6.01 -0.52
CA ASN A 113 -5.67 -5.21 0.64
C ASN A 113 -6.28 -3.86 0.21
N LEU A 114 -7.60 -3.73 0.35
CA LEU A 114 -8.32 -2.53 -0.11
C LEU A 114 -7.89 -1.23 0.58
N ARG A 115 -7.26 -1.29 1.77
CA ARG A 115 -6.70 -0.11 2.42
C ARG A 115 -5.52 0.45 1.62
N TRP A 116 -4.60 -0.42 1.22
CA TRP A 116 -3.43 -0.06 0.41
C TRP A 116 -3.84 0.30 -1.01
N VAL A 117 -4.84 -0.38 -1.58
CA VAL A 117 -5.44 0.02 -2.87
C VAL A 117 -6.03 1.42 -2.79
N ASN A 118 -6.79 1.75 -1.74
CA ASN A 118 -7.38 3.08 -1.59
C ASN A 118 -6.33 4.18 -1.47
N LEU A 119 -5.30 3.98 -0.64
CA LEU A 119 -4.19 4.93 -0.55
C LEU A 119 -3.48 5.08 -1.90
N SER A 120 -3.17 3.98 -2.57
CA SER A 120 -2.49 4.01 -3.86
C SER A 120 -3.30 4.71 -4.96
N LEU A 121 -4.62 4.55 -4.94
CA LEU A 121 -5.51 5.22 -5.89
C LEU A 121 -5.64 6.71 -5.60
N LEU A 122 -5.72 7.12 -4.33
CA LEU A 122 -5.80 8.52 -3.95
C LEU A 122 -4.47 9.24 -4.21
N ASP A 123 -3.35 8.57 -4.03
CA ASP A 123 -2.02 9.13 -4.26
C ASP A 123 -1.75 9.44 -5.74
N LYS A 124 -2.47 8.77 -6.65
CA LYS A 124 -2.49 9.14 -8.08
C LYS A 124 -2.80 10.63 -8.28
N TRP A 125 -3.67 11.20 -7.44
CA TRP A 125 -3.99 12.62 -7.51
C TRP A 125 -2.83 13.50 -7.02
N ARG A 126 -2.09 13.09 -5.98
CA ARG A 126 -0.86 13.79 -5.56
C ARG A 126 0.18 13.77 -6.68
N TRP A 127 0.42 12.61 -7.27
CA TRP A 127 1.33 12.51 -8.41
C TRP A 127 0.91 13.42 -9.57
N ARG A 128 -0.39 13.44 -9.91
CA ARG A 128 -0.88 14.33 -10.97
C ARG A 128 -0.70 15.81 -10.64
N LEU A 129 -0.83 16.22 -9.38
CA LEU A 129 -0.54 17.59 -8.96
C LEU A 129 0.94 17.96 -9.11
N LEU A 130 1.84 16.98 -9.15
CA LEU A 130 3.26 17.19 -9.41
C LEU A 130 3.62 17.18 -10.90
N SER A 131 2.85 16.48 -11.72
CA SER A 131 3.08 16.42 -13.17
C SER A 131 2.86 17.78 -13.82
N ASP A 132 3.69 18.12 -14.81
CA ASP A 132 3.63 19.38 -15.57
C ASP A 132 2.49 19.42 -16.59
N GLU A 133 1.71 18.34 -16.73
CA GLU A 133 0.57 18.29 -17.66
C GLU A 133 -0.50 19.34 -17.30
N GLU A 134 -0.85 20.22 -18.24
CA GLU A 134 -1.94 21.18 -18.05
C GLU A 134 -3.30 20.47 -18.10
N GLU A 135 -3.95 20.34 -16.94
CA GLU A 135 -5.29 19.77 -16.83
C GLU A 135 -6.25 20.79 -16.19
N VAL A 136 -7.44 20.98 -16.77
CA VAL A 136 -8.42 22.00 -16.33
C VAL A 136 -8.76 21.90 -14.84
N TRP A 137 -8.81 20.69 -14.28
CA TRP A 137 -9.12 20.51 -12.86
C TRP A 137 -7.99 21.03 -11.95
N LYS A 138 -6.73 21.07 -12.41
CA LYS A 138 -5.63 21.68 -11.67
C LYS A 138 -5.84 23.19 -11.54
N ASN A 139 -6.38 23.85 -12.56
CA ASN A 139 -6.71 25.28 -12.49
C ASN A 139 -7.77 25.56 -11.41
N VAL A 140 -8.74 24.66 -11.23
CA VAL A 140 -9.73 24.76 -10.14
C VAL A 140 -9.07 24.60 -8.77
N ILE A 141 -8.10 23.69 -8.65
CA ILE A 141 -7.32 23.51 -7.41
C ILE A 141 -6.45 24.73 -7.11
N LEU A 142 -5.73 25.25 -8.12
CA LEU A 142 -4.93 26.47 -8.02
C LEU A 142 -5.78 27.68 -7.62
N ALA A 143 -6.91 27.90 -8.29
CA ALA A 143 -7.80 29.01 -7.98
C ALA A 143 -8.39 28.93 -6.56
N LYS A 144 -8.58 27.72 -6.03
CA LYS A 144 -9.18 27.51 -4.71
C LYS A 144 -8.16 27.48 -3.56
N TYR A 145 -6.98 26.90 -3.78
CA TYR A 145 -5.98 26.59 -2.75
C TYR A 145 -4.63 27.29 -2.98
N GLY A 146 -4.48 28.09 -4.03
CA GLY A 146 -3.28 28.88 -4.32
C GLY A 146 -2.15 28.09 -4.99
N GLU A 147 -1.04 28.79 -5.26
CA GLU A 147 0.10 28.27 -6.02
C GLU A 147 0.79 27.08 -5.34
N GLY A 148 0.80 27.01 -4.00
CA GLY A 148 1.39 25.90 -3.25
C GLY A 148 0.65 24.56 -3.38
N ALA A 149 -0.51 24.53 -4.04
CA ALA A 149 -1.33 23.33 -4.21
C ALA A 149 -0.89 22.43 -5.38
N VAL A 150 -0.11 22.97 -6.33
CA VAL A 150 0.38 22.25 -7.52
C VAL A 150 1.92 22.37 -7.55
N GLY A 151 2.61 21.34 -8.02
CA GLY A 151 4.07 21.33 -8.14
C GLY A 151 4.84 21.16 -6.81
N SER A 152 4.14 21.04 -5.68
CA SER A 152 4.74 20.79 -4.36
C SER A 152 4.50 19.37 -3.86
N ALA A 153 5.56 18.68 -3.42
CA ALA A 153 5.44 17.38 -2.76
C ALA A 153 4.80 17.47 -1.37
N THR A 154 4.96 18.63 -0.71
CA THR A 154 4.40 18.90 0.61
C THR A 154 3.11 19.69 0.45
N LEU A 155 1.99 18.99 0.60
CA LEU A 155 0.66 19.61 0.55
C LEU A 155 0.21 19.97 1.96
N GLU A 156 -0.12 21.23 2.19
CA GLU A 156 -0.60 21.71 3.48
C GLU A 156 -2.12 21.93 3.47
N SER A 157 -2.86 21.15 4.27
CA SER A 157 -4.31 21.37 4.43
C SER A 157 -4.66 22.35 5.55
N ILE A 158 -3.71 22.66 6.44
CA ILE A 158 -3.96 23.38 7.70
C ILE A 158 -4.32 24.84 7.43
N MET A 159 -3.74 25.44 6.39
CA MET A 159 -3.95 26.86 6.04
C MET A 159 -5.40 27.22 5.69
N PHE A 160 -6.25 26.26 5.34
CA PHE A 160 -7.61 26.52 4.84
C PHE A 160 -8.74 26.04 5.76
N GLY A 161 -8.42 25.50 6.95
CA GLY A 161 -9.39 25.13 8.00
C GLY A 161 -10.67 24.42 7.51
N ASN A 162 -11.82 25.11 7.67
CA ASN A 162 -13.15 24.61 7.29
C ASN A 162 -13.49 24.78 5.79
N LEU A 163 -12.75 25.61 5.05
CA LEU A 163 -12.94 25.83 3.61
C LEU A 163 -12.38 24.67 2.75
N CYS A 164 -11.50 23.86 3.36
CA CYS A 164 -10.98 22.63 2.78
C CYS A 164 -12.08 21.61 2.50
N SER A 165 -12.22 21.25 1.22
CA SER A 165 -13.05 20.09 0.84
C SER A 165 -12.56 18.82 1.54
N THR A 166 -13.47 17.88 1.80
CA THR A 166 -13.11 16.58 2.40
C THR A 166 -12.08 15.84 1.55
N TRP A 167 -12.24 15.85 0.22
CA TRP A 167 -11.30 15.26 -0.72
C TRP A 167 -9.90 15.87 -0.61
N TRP A 168 -9.77 17.19 -0.67
CA TRP A 168 -8.46 17.86 -0.57
C TRP A 168 -7.78 17.53 0.75
N ARG A 169 -8.54 17.58 1.86
CA ARG A 169 -8.03 17.20 3.17
C ARG A 169 -7.55 15.74 3.19
N ASP A 170 -8.28 14.83 2.56
CA ASP A 170 -7.87 13.43 2.50
C ASP A 170 -6.59 13.24 1.66
N VAL A 171 -6.44 13.96 0.54
CA VAL A 171 -5.26 13.97 -0.33
C VAL A 171 -4.02 14.54 0.38
N CYS A 172 -4.13 15.71 1.03
CA CYS A 172 -3.02 16.29 1.80
C CYS A 172 -2.59 15.41 2.97
N ASN A 173 -3.53 14.72 3.62
CA ASN A 173 -3.26 13.92 4.82
C ASN A 173 -3.13 12.41 4.52
N LEU A 174 -2.77 12.01 3.29
CA LEU A 174 -2.64 10.59 2.93
C LEU A 174 -1.53 9.89 3.73
N ASP A 175 -0.41 10.57 3.96
CA ASP A 175 0.77 10.01 4.61
C ASP A 175 1.22 10.79 5.85
N LYS A 176 0.42 11.73 6.36
CA LYS A 176 0.83 12.65 7.45
C LYS A 176 1.41 11.96 8.70
N GLU A 177 0.96 10.76 9.03
CA GLU A 177 1.46 10.01 10.20
C GLU A 177 2.80 9.30 9.95
N VAL A 178 3.14 9.01 8.69
CA VAL A 178 4.22 8.08 8.33
C VAL A 178 5.27 8.73 7.41
N GLY A 179 4.89 9.75 6.64
CA GLY A 179 5.78 10.48 5.72
C GLY A 179 6.32 9.65 4.57
N TRP A 180 5.59 8.62 4.13
CA TRP A 180 6.09 7.68 3.12
C TRP A 180 6.17 8.28 1.70
N PHE A 181 5.41 9.34 1.38
CA PHE A 181 5.36 9.90 0.03
C PHE A 181 6.72 10.42 -0.45
N ASN A 182 7.47 11.07 0.44
CA ASN A 182 8.82 11.59 0.17
C ASN A 182 9.87 10.47 -0.03
N GLN A 183 9.53 9.21 0.30
CA GLN A 183 10.39 8.06 0.03
C GLN A 183 10.23 7.56 -1.40
N VAL A 184 9.06 7.74 -2.00
CA VAL A 184 8.70 7.21 -3.33
C VAL A 184 8.70 8.27 -4.43
N VAL A 185 8.74 9.56 -4.07
CA VAL A 185 8.84 10.70 -4.99
C VAL A 185 10.13 11.46 -4.75
N CYS A 186 10.78 11.92 -5.82
CA CYS A 186 11.84 12.91 -5.75
C CYS A 186 11.77 13.93 -6.87
N LYS A 187 12.30 15.12 -6.63
CA LYS A 187 12.52 16.12 -7.69
C LYS A 187 13.91 15.90 -8.27
N LYS A 188 14.04 15.71 -9.59
CA LYS A 188 15.32 15.90 -10.28
C LYS A 188 15.44 17.37 -10.64
N VAL A 189 16.55 17.96 -10.22
CA VAL A 189 16.84 19.39 -10.33
C VAL A 189 17.58 19.64 -11.65
N GLY A 190 16.98 20.46 -12.49
CA GLY A 190 17.48 20.86 -13.79
C GLY A 190 18.34 22.13 -13.79
N ARG A 191 18.76 22.55 -15.00
CA ARG A 191 19.61 23.72 -15.26
C ARG A 191 18.92 25.08 -15.13
N GLU A 192 17.59 25.13 -15.15
CA GLU A 192 16.81 26.39 -15.13
C GLU A 192 15.97 26.48 -13.85
N ASN A 193 16.58 26.27 -12.69
CA ASN A 193 15.82 25.96 -11.49
C ASN A 193 15.63 27.16 -10.55
N SER A 194 14.46 27.28 -9.93
CA SER A 194 14.15 28.19 -8.84
C SER A 194 14.43 27.62 -7.43
N VAL A 195 14.81 26.34 -7.30
CA VAL A 195 15.02 25.66 -6.01
C VAL A 195 16.22 26.21 -5.24
N ASN A 196 15.97 26.63 -4.01
CA ASN A 196 16.97 27.04 -3.03
C ASN A 196 17.70 25.81 -2.47
N PHE A 197 19.04 25.82 -2.54
CA PHE A 197 19.85 24.68 -2.11
C PHE A 197 19.64 24.31 -0.64
N TRP A 198 19.57 25.29 0.25
CA TRP A 198 19.47 25.02 1.69
C TRP A 198 18.03 24.89 2.19
N LYS A 199 17.13 25.72 1.65
CA LYS A 199 15.80 25.95 2.23
C LYS A 199 14.73 25.00 1.72
N ASP A 200 14.85 24.59 0.45
CA ASP A 200 13.83 23.76 -0.17
C ASP A 200 14.12 22.26 0.03
N VAL A 201 13.07 21.44 0.01
CA VAL A 201 13.21 19.97 0.13
C VAL A 201 13.43 19.37 -1.25
N TRP A 202 14.68 19.34 -1.71
CA TRP A 202 15.05 18.74 -3.00
C TRP A 202 15.96 17.50 -2.85
N VAL A 203 16.60 17.31 -1.68
CA VAL A 203 17.29 16.07 -1.31
C VAL A 203 16.76 15.52 0.02
N GLY A 204 16.64 14.19 0.13
CA GLY A 204 16.11 13.54 1.35
C GLY A 204 14.61 13.77 1.58
N ASN A 205 14.23 13.94 2.84
CA ASN A 205 12.86 14.12 3.34
C ASN A 205 12.63 15.47 4.06
N GLN A 206 13.68 16.29 4.22
CA GLN A 206 13.64 17.60 4.87
C GLN A 206 14.68 18.52 4.21
N SER A 207 14.61 19.82 4.48
CA SER A 207 15.57 20.78 3.91
C SER A 207 16.98 20.56 4.48
N LEU A 208 18.00 20.89 3.70
CA LEU A 208 19.40 20.77 4.14
C LEU A 208 19.69 21.72 5.32
N GLU A 209 18.99 22.85 5.39
CA GLU A 209 19.05 23.78 6.54
C GLU A 209 18.64 23.10 7.85
N LEU A 210 17.53 22.34 7.84
CA LEU A 210 17.06 21.63 9.03
C LEU A 210 17.93 20.43 9.37
N ARG A 211 18.47 19.72 8.36
CA ARG A 211 19.32 18.55 8.58
C ARG A 211 20.73 18.92 9.04
N PHE A 212 21.30 19.98 8.47
CA PHE A 212 22.67 20.41 8.71
C PHE A 212 22.72 21.89 9.14
N PRO A 213 22.11 22.27 10.28
CA PRO A 213 22.00 23.67 10.69
C PRO A 213 23.36 24.34 10.92
N ARG A 214 24.36 23.57 11.38
CA ARG A 214 25.74 24.05 11.54
C ARG A 214 26.41 24.37 10.19
N LEU A 215 26.32 23.46 9.22
CA LEU A 215 26.87 23.69 7.88
C LEU A 215 26.14 24.86 7.20
N PHE A 216 24.82 24.93 7.32
CA PHE A 216 24.03 26.06 6.84
C PHE A 216 24.54 27.39 7.41
N GLY A 217 24.75 27.48 8.73
CA GLY A 217 25.29 28.68 9.37
C GLY A 217 26.68 29.10 8.88
N MET A 218 27.50 28.14 8.44
CA MET A 218 28.85 28.38 7.92
C MET A 218 28.91 28.63 6.40
N SER A 219 27.85 28.32 5.67
CA SER A 219 27.80 28.54 4.23
C SER A 219 27.78 30.04 3.91
N VAL A 220 28.49 30.46 2.87
CA VAL A 220 28.34 31.81 2.29
C VAL A 220 27.24 31.85 1.21
N GLN A 221 26.66 30.68 0.88
CA GLN A 221 25.69 30.48 -0.19
C GLN A 221 24.30 30.10 0.35
N GLN A 222 23.92 30.58 1.54
CA GLN A 222 22.68 30.21 2.24
C GLN A 222 21.38 30.42 1.45
N HIS A 223 21.37 31.36 0.50
CA HIS A 223 20.20 31.72 -0.31
C HIS A 223 20.42 31.48 -1.80
N LYS A 224 21.45 30.70 -2.15
CA LYS A 224 21.72 30.36 -3.55
C LYS A 224 20.85 29.19 -3.99
N ARG A 225 20.50 29.22 -5.27
CA ARG A 225 19.81 28.14 -5.96
C ARG A 225 20.77 27.02 -6.30
N VAL A 226 20.27 25.79 -6.41
CA VAL A 226 21.08 24.60 -6.69
C VAL A 226 21.97 24.77 -7.93
N GLU A 227 21.45 25.37 -9.00
CA GLU A 227 22.18 25.67 -10.24
C GLU A 227 23.42 26.58 -10.03
N ASN A 228 23.45 27.36 -8.94
CA ASN A 228 24.52 28.30 -8.62
C ASN A 228 25.46 27.78 -7.53
N MET A 229 25.34 26.50 -7.17
CA MET A 229 26.14 25.83 -6.13
C MET A 229 27.25 24.96 -6.72
N GLY A 230 27.46 24.99 -8.03
CA GLY A 230 28.41 24.10 -8.71
C GLY A 230 28.48 24.37 -10.21
N MET A 231 29.22 23.51 -10.91
CA MET A 231 29.41 23.58 -12.36
C MET A 231 29.37 22.19 -13.00
N TRP A 232 29.06 22.13 -14.29
CA TRP A 232 29.12 20.90 -15.07
C TRP A 232 30.53 20.69 -15.62
N GLU A 233 31.17 19.57 -15.26
CA GLU A 233 32.44 19.13 -15.84
C GLU A 233 32.24 17.75 -16.48
N ASN A 234 32.54 17.62 -17.78
CA ASN A 234 32.45 16.34 -18.53
C ASN A 234 31.09 15.62 -18.39
N GLY A 235 29.98 16.37 -18.28
CA GLY A 235 28.65 15.80 -18.13
C GLY A 235 28.31 15.32 -16.71
N VAL A 236 29.17 15.60 -15.72
CA VAL A 236 28.93 15.34 -14.30
C VAL A 236 28.83 16.67 -13.56
N TRP A 237 27.88 16.77 -12.63
CA TRP A 237 27.76 17.94 -11.77
C TRP A 237 28.82 17.92 -10.67
N ARG A 238 29.62 18.98 -10.57
CA ARG A 238 30.60 19.19 -9.50
C ARG A 238 30.11 20.29 -8.57
N TRP A 239 30.03 19.98 -7.28
CA TRP A 239 29.65 20.92 -6.24
C TRP A 239 30.80 21.89 -5.91
N GLU A 240 30.48 23.18 -5.82
CA GLU A 240 31.36 24.26 -5.37
C GLU A 240 30.81 24.90 -4.09
N LEU A 241 30.84 24.14 -3.00
CA LEU A 241 30.38 24.61 -1.70
C LEU A 241 31.43 25.54 -1.07
N ARG A 242 31.03 26.77 -0.77
CA ARG A 242 31.90 27.79 -0.16
C ARG A 242 31.56 27.99 1.31
N TRP A 243 32.59 27.95 2.15
CA TRP A 243 32.49 28.02 3.60
C TRP A 243 33.18 29.28 4.13
N ARG A 244 32.65 29.88 5.20
CA ARG A 244 33.23 31.09 5.83
C ARG A 244 34.60 30.84 6.47
N ARG A 245 34.89 29.59 6.83
CA ARG A 245 36.13 29.14 7.48
C ARG A 245 36.35 27.65 7.21
N ASN A 246 37.52 27.14 7.59
CA ASN A 246 37.80 25.71 7.61
C ASN A 246 36.95 24.98 8.65
N PHE A 247 36.68 23.70 8.39
CA PHE A 247 35.96 22.82 9.31
C PHE A 247 36.78 22.48 10.54
N PHE A 248 36.13 22.43 11.70
CA PHE A 248 36.67 21.74 12.87
C PHE A 248 36.49 20.23 12.73
N GLU A 249 37.24 19.42 13.48
CA GLU A 249 37.20 17.95 13.37
C GLU A 249 35.77 17.38 13.44
N TRP A 250 34.93 17.86 14.36
CA TRP A 250 33.53 17.41 14.50
C TRP A 250 32.59 17.91 13.40
N GLU A 251 33.02 18.85 12.55
CA GLU A 251 32.26 19.33 11.38
C GLU A 251 32.63 18.55 10.10
N ILE A 252 33.79 17.88 10.08
CA ILE A 252 34.24 17.08 8.94
C ILE A 252 33.28 15.91 8.67
N ASP A 253 32.83 15.23 9.73
CA ASP A 253 31.90 14.12 9.57
C ASP A 253 30.53 14.58 9.03
N LEU A 254 30.06 15.76 9.44
CA LEU A 254 28.83 16.37 8.89
C LEU A 254 29.01 16.74 7.41
N ALA A 255 30.17 17.27 7.03
CA ALA A 255 30.47 17.60 5.64
C ALA A 255 30.53 16.34 4.77
N ARG A 256 31.11 15.24 5.28
CA ARG A 256 31.12 13.94 4.59
C ARG A 256 29.71 13.40 4.39
N GLU A 257 28.86 13.45 5.42
CA GLU A 257 27.46 13.05 5.31
C GLU A 257 26.70 13.91 4.27
N LEU A 258 26.97 15.23 4.24
CA LEU A 258 26.40 16.10 3.22
C LEU A 258 26.85 15.71 1.82
N GLU A 259 28.13 15.42 1.60
CA GLU A 259 28.64 14.96 0.30
C GLU A 259 28.00 13.64 -0.13
N GLU A 260 27.85 12.67 0.77
CA GLU A 260 27.14 11.41 0.48
C GLU A 260 25.69 11.65 0.04
N VAL A 261 25.00 12.59 0.71
CA VAL A 261 23.64 13.00 0.37
C VAL A 261 23.57 13.68 -1.01
N LEU A 262 24.60 14.46 -1.36
CA LEU A 262 24.70 15.21 -2.62
C LEU A 262 25.22 14.39 -3.81
N ASN A 263 25.89 13.26 -3.56
CA ASN A 263 26.39 12.33 -4.57
C ASN A 263 25.29 11.49 -5.24
N ASP A 264 24.06 11.56 -4.75
CA ASP A 264 22.89 10.95 -5.41
C ASP A 264 22.62 11.66 -6.76
N PRO A 265 22.57 10.96 -7.92
CA PRO A 265 22.45 11.54 -9.26
C PRO A 265 21.07 12.16 -9.52
N ARG A 266 20.80 13.28 -8.85
CA ARG A 266 19.53 14.02 -8.92
C ARG A 266 19.59 15.27 -9.78
N ILE A 267 20.80 15.71 -10.14
CA ILE A 267 21.01 16.89 -10.97
C ILE A 267 21.06 16.48 -12.43
N THR A 268 20.23 17.10 -13.24
CA THR A 268 20.10 16.80 -14.67
C THR A 268 20.35 18.04 -15.50
N THR A 269 20.78 17.85 -16.73
CA THR A 269 20.90 18.93 -17.71
C THR A 269 19.54 19.38 -18.25
N VAL A 270 18.51 18.56 -18.09
CA VAL A 270 17.11 18.79 -18.47
C VAL A 270 16.39 19.58 -17.36
N ALA A 271 15.32 20.30 -17.70
CA ALA A 271 14.44 21.02 -16.78
C ALA A 271 13.97 20.17 -15.58
N ASP A 272 13.60 20.86 -14.50
CA ASP A 272 13.08 20.25 -13.28
C ASP A 272 11.94 19.29 -13.58
N ARG A 273 12.02 18.08 -13.04
CA ARG A 273 10.93 17.11 -13.15
C ARG A 273 10.79 16.28 -11.90
N TRP A 274 9.55 15.95 -11.57
CA TRP A 274 9.26 14.98 -10.53
C TRP A 274 9.48 13.56 -11.07
N ILE A 275 10.07 12.72 -10.23
CA ILE A 275 10.38 11.34 -10.53
C ILE A 275 9.70 10.42 -9.52
N TRP A 276 9.10 9.38 -10.08
CA TRP A 276 8.55 8.28 -9.35
C TRP A 276 9.63 7.22 -9.11
N ARG A 277 10.21 7.17 -7.89
CA ARG A 277 11.36 6.32 -7.58
C ARG A 277 11.10 4.82 -7.72
N LEU A 278 9.83 4.40 -7.64
CA LEU A 278 9.51 2.98 -7.77
C LEU A 278 9.60 2.48 -9.22
N ASN A 279 9.51 3.39 -10.20
CA ASN A 279 9.70 3.10 -11.62
C ASN A 279 9.98 4.42 -12.36
N GLU A 280 11.25 4.72 -12.62
CA GLU A 280 11.65 5.96 -13.28
C GLU A 280 11.23 6.03 -14.75
N VAL A 281 11.06 4.89 -15.41
CA VAL A 281 10.79 4.80 -16.85
C VAL A 281 9.30 4.95 -17.13
N ASP A 282 8.47 4.09 -16.52
CA ASP A 282 7.02 4.10 -16.77
C ASP A 282 6.27 5.13 -15.92
N GLY A 283 6.96 5.74 -14.95
CA GLY A 283 6.38 6.70 -14.01
C GLY A 283 5.40 6.08 -13.00
N PHE A 284 4.49 6.90 -12.50
CA PHE A 284 3.55 6.47 -11.47
C PHE A 284 2.61 5.37 -11.95
N SER A 285 2.54 4.30 -11.18
CA SER A 285 1.44 3.33 -11.28
C SER A 285 0.86 2.99 -9.92
N VAL A 286 -0.46 2.83 -9.88
CA VAL A 286 -1.18 2.38 -8.67
C VAL A 286 -0.63 1.01 -8.21
N LYS A 287 -0.22 0.16 -9.16
CA LYS A 287 0.36 -1.16 -8.88
C LYS A 287 1.72 -1.06 -8.18
N SER A 288 2.63 -0.19 -8.65
CA SER A 288 3.93 0.00 -8.01
C SER A 288 3.78 0.51 -6.59
N LEU A 289 2.92 1.51 -6.38
CA LEU A 289 2.68 2.06 -5.06
C LEU A 289 2.04 1.04 -4.12
N TYR A 290 1.03 0.30 -4.60
CA TYR A 290 0.40 -0.76 -3.81
C TYR A 290 1.41 -1.79 -3.32
N THR A 291 2.29 -2.25 -4.22
CA THR A 291 3.27 -3.29 -3.90
C THR A 291 4.28 -2.78 -2.86
N TRP A 292 4.72 -1.53 -3.01
CA TRP A 292 5.62 -0.88 -2.06
C TRP A 292 4.94 -0.65 -0.70
N LEU A 293 3.73 -0.11 -0.66
CA LEU A 293 2.96 0.10 0.57
C LEU A 293 2.66 -1.21 1.29
N ASP A 294 2.32 -2.27 0.57
CA ASP A 294 2.06 -3.58 1.17
C ASP A 294 3.30 -4.12 1.88
N HIS A 295 4.48 -3.98 1.27
CA HIS A 295 5.75 -4.35 1.87
C HIS A 295 6.13 -3.45 3.05
N PHE A 296 5.97 -2.14 2.89
CA PHE A 296 6.35 -1.13 3.89
C PHE A 296 5.46 -1.20 5.14
N MET A 297 4.15 -1.40 4.97
CA MET A 297 3.17 -1.32 6.05
C MET A 297 2.86 -2.66 6.72
N THR A 298 3.23 -3.78 6.11
CA THR A 298 2.88 -5.12 6.62
C THR A 298 4.15 -5.85 7.06
N PRO A 299 4.38 -6.04 8.37
CA PRO A 299 5.52 -6.80 8.86
C PRO A 299 5.52 -8.20 8.24
N ARG A 300 6.64 -8.56 7.59
CA ARG A 300 6.81 -9.88 6.97
C ARG A 300 7.70 -10.73 7.87
N GLY A 301 7.25 -11.94 8.17
CA GLY A 301 8.10 -12.94 8.79
C GLY A 301 9.10 -13.48 7.75
N LEU A 302 10.30 -13.83 8.20
CA LEU A 302 11.26 -14.53 7.36
C LEU A 302 10.69 -15.91 7.02
N LEU A 303 10.50 -16.17 5.73
CA LEU A 303 10.18 -17.50 5.23
C LEU A 303 11.48 -18.27 5.07
N THR A 304 11.45 -19.55 5.40
CA THR A 304 12.52 -20.46 5.01
C THR A 304 12.58 -20.58 3.49
N THR A 305 13.75 -20.93 2.95
CA THR A 305 13.92 -21.19 1.51
C THR A 305 12.96 -22.27 1.02
N LEU A 306 12.72 -23.31 1.82
CA LEU A 306 11.78 -24.37 1.50
C LEU A 306 10.33 -23.85 1.41
N GLU A 307 9.90 -23.02 2.36
CA GLU A 307 8.56 -22.43 2.34
C GLU A 307 8.36 -21.51 1.14
N ALA A 308 9.33 -20.65 0.84
CA ALA A 308 9.27 -19.74 -0.30
C ALA A 308 9.15 -20.50 -1.63
N VAL A 309 9.96 -21.56 -1.81
CA VAL A 309 9.87 -22.45 -2.98
C VAL A 309 8.50 -23.11 -3.02
N SER A 310 8.07 -23.74 -1.93
CA SER A 310 6.79 -24.46 -1.83
C SER A 310 5.60 -23.57 -2.18
N PHE A 311 5.51 -22.37 -1.58
CA PHE A 311 4.44 -21.42 -1.86
C PHE A 311 4.47 -20.89 -3.30
N SER A 312 5.64 -20.83 -3.94
CA SER A 312 5.74 -20.45 -5.35
C SER A 312 5.28 -21.56 -6.32
N THR A 313 5.45 -22.83 -5.97
CA THR A 313 5.13 -24.00 -6.82
C THR A 313 3.70 -24.49 -6.66
N ILE A 314 3.13 -24.49 -5.45
CA ILE A 314 1.77 -25.02 -5.18
C ILE A 314 0.73 -24.45 -6.16
N TRP A 315 0.81 -23.15 -6.43
CA TRP A 315 -0.15 -22.44 -7.29
C TRP A 315 0.15 -22.51 -8.78
N LYS A 316 1.34 -23.00 -9.17
CA LYS A 316 1.75 -23.23 -10.57
C LYS A 316 1.58 -24.69 -11.00
N SER A 317 1.39 -25.59 -10.04
CA SER A 317 1.18 -27.01 -10.31
C SER A 317 -0.09 -27.25 -11.16
N ALA A 318 -0.05 -28.27 -12.03
CA ALA A 318 -1.15 -28.64 -12.93
C ALA A 318 -2.33 -29.35 -12.22
N VAL A 319 -2.48 -29.16 -10.91
CA VAL A 319 -3.53 -29.81 -10.11
C VAL A 319 -4.78 -28.92 -10.03
N PRO A 320 -5.96 -29.50 -9.78
CA PRO A 320 -7.16 -28.71 -9.57
C PRO A 320 -7.00 -27.70 -8.41
N SER A 321 -7.55 -26.50 -8.54
CA SER A 321 -7.39 -25.41 -7.56
C SER A 321 -7.82 -25.76 -6.12
N LYS A 322 -8.72 -26.75 -5.96
CA LYS A 322 -9.10 -27.30 -4.66
C LYS A 322 -7.95 -28.03 -3.96
N VAL A 323 -7.11 -28.72 -4.72
CA VAL A 323 -5.94 -29.47 -4.22
C VAL A 323 -4.84 -28.48 -3.83
N SER A 324 -4.53 -27.48 -4.68
CA SER A 324 -3.57 -26.43 -4.32
C SER A 324 -3.99 -25.68 -3.05
N ALA A 325 -5.28 -25.42 -2.89
CA ALA A 325 -5.79 -24.74 -1.70
C ALA A 325 -5.68 -25.61 -0.44
N LEU A 326 -5.92 -26.93 -0.55
CA LEU A 326 -5.71 -27.86 0.56
C LEU A 326 -4.22 -27.95 0.94
N ALA A 327 -3.33 -28.08 -0.03
CA ALA A 327 -1.89 -28.09 0.20
C ALA A 327 -1.43 -26.78 0.89
N TRP A 328 -1.91 -25.63 0.42
CA TRP A 328 -1.65 -24.35 1.08
C TRP A 328 -2.11 -24.31 2.55
N GLN A 329 -3.29 -24.86 2.86
CA GLN A 329 -3.74 -24.97 4.26
C GLN A 329 -2.86 -25.91 5.08
N LEU A 330 -2.37 -27.00 4.47
CA LEU A 330 -1.46 -27.95 5.10
C LEU A 330 -0.14 -27.27 5.48
N PHE A 331 0.49 -26.56 4.54
CA PHE A 331 1.76 -25.85 4.78
C PHE A 331 1.67 -24.80 5.90
N LEU A 332 0.49 -24.22 6.12
CA LEU A 332 0.28 -23.26 7.21
C LEU A 332 -0.13 -23.90 8.53
N ASP A 333 -0.32 -25.22 8.57
CA ASP A 333 -0.96 -25.96 9.66
C ASP A 333 -2.34 -25.37 10.02
N ARG A 334 -3.20 -25.26 9.00
CA ARG A 334 -4.52 -24.58 9.04
C ARG A 334 -5.64 -25.47 8.51
N ILE A 335 -5.46 -26.77 8.62
CA ILE A 335 -6.48 -27.79 8.37
C ILE A 335 -7.25 -28.03 9.67
N PRO A 336 -8.57 -28.26 9.64
CA PRO A 336 -9.40 -28.56 10.81
C PRO A 336 -9.14 -29.97 11.38
N THR A 337 -7.89 -30.28 11.76
CA THR A 337 -7.56 -31.49 12.52
C THR A 337 -8.01 -31.34 13.97
N LYS A 338 -8.19 -32.45 14.69
CA LYS A 338 -8.57 -32.44 16.12
C LYS A 338 -7.59 -31.61 16.94
N ASP A 339 -6.29 -31.77 16.72
CA ASP A 339 -5.25 -30.95 17.35
C ASP A 339 -5.44 -29.45 17.07
N ASN A 340 -5.65 -29.05 15.81
CA ASN A 340 -5.91 -27.65 15.46
C ASN A 340 -7.21 -27.08 16.05
N LEU A 341 -8.25 -27.91 16.18
CA LEU A 341 -9.50 -27.54 16.85
C LEU A 341 -9.29 -27.37 18.37
N CYS A 342 -8.50 -28.25 19.00
CA CYS A 342 -8.15 -28.19 20.41
C CYS A 342 -7.29 -26.95 20.72
N ARG A 343 -6.26 -26.66 19.91
CA ARG A 343 -5.44 -25.43 20.03
C ARG A 343 -6.27 -24.15 19.96
N ARG A 344 -7.41 -24.18 19.25
CA ARG A 344 -8.37 -23.07 19.17
C ARG A 344 -9.48 -23.11 20.22
N ARG A 345 -9.42 -24.07 21.15
CA ARG A 345 -10.40 -24.29 22.24
C ARG A 345 -11.81 -24.54 21.71
N ILE A 346 -11.92 -25.20 20.56
CA ILE A 346 -13.21 -25.58 19.95
C ILE A 346 -13.67 -26.93 20.50
N ILE A 347 -12.74 -27.86 20.68
CA ILE A 347 -12.96 -29.15 21.34
C ILE A 347 -12.10 -29.24 22.60
N ARG A 348 -12.44 -30.14 23.53
CA ARG A 348 -11.62 -30.38 24.72
C ARG A 348 -10.39 -31.21 24.37
N PHE A 349 -9.39 -31.15 25.24
CA PHE A 349 -8.16 -31.93 25.08
C PHE A 349 -8.44 -33.45 25.07
N GLU A 350 -9.38 -33.88 25.92
CA GLU A 350 -9.84 -35.28 26.01
C GLU A 350 -10.43 -35.80 24.69
N ASP A 351 -11.06 -34.92 23.90
CA ASP A 351 -11.67 -35.25 22.61
C ASP A 351 -10.66 -35.21 21.44
N ALA A 352 -9.40 -34.83 21.70
CA ALA A 352 -8.38 -34.59 20.69
C ALA A 352 -7.51 -35.81 20.36
N SER A 353 -7.84 -36.98 20.91
CA SER A 353 -7.15 -38.25 20.62
C SER A 353 -7.32 -38.66 19.15
N CYS A 354 -6.28 -39.27 18.58
CA CYS A 354 -6.34 -39.82 17.24
C CYS A 354 -7.19 -41.10 17.27
N ASP A 355 -8.22 -41.16 16.42
CA ASP A 355 -9.14 -42.31 16.35
C ASP A 355 -8.48 -43.59 15.79
N ILE A 356 -7.26 -43.48 15.23
CA ILE A 356 -6.53 -44.59 14.60
C ILE A 356 -5.53 -45.22 15.58
N CYS A 357 -4.65 -44.43 16.20
CA CYS A 357 -3.64 -44.95 17.13
C CYS A 357 -4.11 -44.98 18.59
N GLY A 358 -5.21 -44.29 18.94
CA GLY A 358 -5.62 -44.08 20.34
C GLY A 358 -4.63 -43.24 21.17
N CYS A 359 -3.57 -42.74 20.54
CA CYS A 359 -2.49 -42.02 21.18
C CYS A 359 -2.88 -40.55 21.38
N GLY A 360 -2.64 -40.03 22.60
CA GLY A 360 -2.99 -38.66 23.01
C GLY A 360 -2.15 -37.56 22.36
N TYR A 361 -1.12 -37.92 21.57
CA TYR A 361 -0.27 -36.96 20.86
C TYR A 361 0.36 -37.57 19.60
N THR A 362 0.56 -36.69 18.60
CA THR A 362 1.25 -36.85 17.29
C THR A 362 0.39 -37.50 16.19
N ALA A 363 0.29 -37.01 14.95
CA ALA A 363 1.08 -36.04 14.21
C ALA A 363 0.22 -35.34 13.15
N GLY A 364 0.45 -34.04 12.94
CA GLY A 364 -0.23 -33.21 11.93
C GLY A 364 -0.07 -33.65 10.46
N CYS A 365 0.53 -34.81 10.19
CA CYS A 365 0.64 -35.40 8.85
C CYS A 365 -0.27 -36.62 8.62
N TYR A 366 -0.58 -37.45 9.63
CA TYR A 366 -1.37 -38.67 9.41
C TYR A 366 -2.88 -38.42 9.37
N ASP A 367 -3.37 -37.36 10.03
CA ASP A 367 -4.80 -36.97 10.00
C ASP A 367 -5.26 -36.37 8.66
N VAL A 368 -4.32 -35.95 7.80
CA VAL A 368 -4.62 -35.22 6.55
C VAL A 368 -5.28 -36.13 5.51
N ILE A 369 -4.95 -37.43 5.53
CA ILE A 369 -5.49 -38.43 4.60
C ILE A 369 -6.99 -38.66 4.85
N TRP A 370 -7.46 -38.55 6.10
CA TRP A 370 -8.87 -38.77 6.43
C TRP A 370 -9.76 -37.54 6.27
N VAL A 371 -9.27 -36.32 6.54
CA VAL A 371 -10.04 -35.09 6.26
C VAL A 371 -10.30 -34.91 4.76
N ALA A 372 -9.43 -35.47 3.91
CA ALA A 372 -9.69 -35.55 2.48
C ALA A 372 -10.88 -36.47 2.19
N ASN A 373 -10.90 -37.71 2.71
CA ASN A 373 -11.99 -38.67 2.47
C ASN A 373 -13.36 -38.21 2.99
N TRP A 374 -13.42 -37.50 4.12
CA TRP A 374 -14.69 -37.01 4.67
C TRP A 374 -15.37 -35.91 3.83
N LYS A 375 -14.71 -35.39 2.78
CA LYS A 375 -15.26 -34.37 1.86
C LYS A 375 -15.52 -34.87 0.44
N TRP A 376 -15.23 -36.14 0.15
CA TRP A 376 -15.51 -36.73 -1.15
C TRP A 376 -16.84 -37.50 -1.18
N GLU A 377 -17.45 -37.78 -0.03
CA GLU A 377 -18.72 -38.52 0.08
C GLU A 377 -19.94 -37.70 0.56
N GLU A 378 -19.88 -36.36 0.55
CA GLU A 378 -21.05 -35.46 0.71
C GLU A 378 -20.99 -34.28 -0.26
#